data_AF-A0A661AQR5-F1
#
_entry.id   AF-A0A661AQR5-F1
#
_cell.length_a   1.000
_cell.length_b   1.000
_cell.length_c   1.000
_cell.angle_alpha   90.00
_cell.angle_beta   90.00
_cell.angle_gamma   90.00
#
_symmetry.space_group_name_H-M   'P 1'
#
loop_
_entity.id
_entity.type
_entity.pdbx_description
1 polymer ?
#
loop_
_entity_poly.entity_id
_entity_poly.type
_entity_poly.pdbx_seq_one_letter_code
_entity_poly.pdbx_strand_id
1 'polypeptide(L)'
;MAGETAKNSVSGWELIERNTTVRPNRIDHNFIWQSRDSIGQAHKRLGVKVLGDEPSIDRWFIKKPEEWEREERKTTPANVILPALSFFLIAAFVIMMLLKFGSNVIKGRAKLRLLGMVAVISFFAFSLKILNELPSFMASYFTFVPLKNWYIVEGITRTITVLFYSIAAAVGVGAVMGTEPGRKMREKIPVRENILLSIIAVFYTAGILSLLRWFEIAFNLPVRNPTIILPAFLSSYFPVLSLPAQIIKKLCITFPLVIIAYLWFRRKFTSDWKLFVAGAVAMVVLSFDSNRLFSEFVWSAVKYLVIFAGGWAIVKYLLKDDIPIYISAILLAVPLYYAAQWLMCAGNSFFTLNAVVSAAFGVLLWLAAVLHFKST
;
A
#
# COMPACT_ATOMS: atom_id res chain seq x y z
N MET A 1 14.45 4.10 51.65
CA MET A 1 14.18 4.75 50.35
C MET A 1 13.71 3.77 49.26
N ALA A 2 12.93 2.73 49.61
CA ALA A 2 12.46 1.70 48.64
C ALA A 2 10.93 1.66 48.48
N GLY A 3 10.18 2.59 49.11
CA GLY A 3 8.72 2.55 49.19
C GLY A 3 7.98 3.44 48.18
N GLU A 4 8.68 4.36 47.49
CA GLU A 4 8.03 5.37 46.63
C GLU A 4 8.06 4.98 45.14
N THR A 5 9.04 4.16 44.73
CA THR A 5 9.20 3.68 43.35
C THR A 5 8.18 2.64 42.93
N ALA A 6 7.61 1.86 43.86
CA ALA A 6 6.63 0.82 43.55
C ALA A 6 5.26 1.37 43.10
N LYS A 7 4.90 2.59 43.52
CA LYS A 7 3.59 3.21 43.20
C LYS A 7 3.49 3.74 41.76
N ASN A 8 4.62 3.91 41.07
CA ASN A 8 4.68 4.52 39.74
C ASN A 8 5.09 3.54 38.63
N SER A 9 5.16 2.25 38.92
CA SER A 9 5.52 1.23 37.92
C SER A 9 4.42 0.19 37.75
N VAL A 10 3.94 0.01 36.53
CA VAL A 10 2.97 -1.03 36.17
C VAL A 10 3.61 -1.89 35.08
N SER A 11 3.62 -3.21 35.26
CA SER A 11 3.96 -4.21 34.22
C SER A 11 5.21 -3.93 33.36
N GLY A 12 6.31 -3.46 33.97
CA GLY A 12 7.56 -3.16 33.24
C GLY A 12 7.63 -1.78 32.59
N TRP A 13 6.66 -0.91 32.89
CA TRP A 13 6.60 0.49 32.52
C TRP A 13 6.76 1.39 33.74
N GLU A 14 7.41 2.53 33.56
CA GLU A 14 7.66 3.54 34.57
C GLU A 14 7.02 4.86 34.16
N LEU A 15 6.26 5.48 35.06
CA LEU A 15 5.69 6.80 34.81
C LEU A 15 6.78 7.88 34.88
N ILE A 16 7.06 8.54 33.76
CA ILE A 16 8.12 9.56 33.64
C ILE A 16 7.59 10.99 33.54
N GLU A 17 6.35 11.17 33.08
CA GLU A 17 5.74 12.50 32.97
C GLU A 17 4.28 12.43 33.39
N ARG A 18 3.85 13.41 34.19
CA ARG A 18 2.46 13.64 34.57
C ARG A 18 2.18 15.12 34.40
N ASN A 19 1.20 15.45 33.57
CA ASN A 19 0.77 16.82 33.35
C ASN A 19 -0.76 16.91 33.47
N THR A 20 -1.26 18.01 34.01
CA THR A 20 -2.69 18.29 34.15
C THR A 20 -2.98 19.64 33.50
N THR A 21 -3.89 19.66 32.54
CA THR A 21 -4.32 20.88 31.86
C THR A 21 -5.77 21.17 32.23
N VAL A 22 -5.99 22.30 32.92
CA VAL A 22 -7.34 22.79 33.23
C VAL A 22 -7.86 23.55 32.02
N ARG A 23 -8.98 23.09 31.47
CA ARG A 23 -9.76 23.78 30.43
C ARG A 23 -11.04 24.33 31.06
N PRO A 24 -11.70 25.32 30.44
CA PRO A 24 -12.89 25.96 31.01
C PRO A 24 -13.98 25.00 31.50
N ASN A 25 -14.19 23.87 30.81
CA ASN A 25 -15.23 22.88 31.15
C ASN A 25 -14.68 21.46 31.36
N ARG A 26 -13.36 21.26 31.50
CA ARG A 26 -12.76 19.92 31.60
C ARG A 26 -11.35 19.96 32.17
N ILE A 27 -10.97 18.95 32.96
CA ILE A 27 -9.59 18.74 33.39
C ILE A 27 -9.03 17.57 32.57
N ASP A 28 -7.94 17.82 31.85
CA ASP A 28 -7.24 16.78 31.09
C ASP A 28 -6.00 16.34 31.85
N HIS A 29 -5.81 15.04 32.03
CA HIS A 29 -4.57 14.47 32.54
C HIS A 29 -3.79 13.83 31.40
N ASN A 30 -2.48 14.03 31.36
CA ASN A 30 -1.58 13.41 30.42
C ASN A 30 -0.48 12.68 31.20
N PHE A 31 -0.32 11.40 30.91
CA PHE A 31 0.68 10.51 31.51
C PHE A 31 1.58 9.97 30.41
N ILE A 32 2.89 10.05 30.61
CA ILE A 32 3.86 9.38 29.74
C ILE A 32 4.53 8.28 30.53
N TRP A 33 4.31 7.06 30.09
CA TRP A 33 4.95 5.86 30.61
C TRP A 33 6.12 5.49 29.71
N GLN A 34 7.24 5.08 30.29
CA GLN A 34 8.43 4.61 29.60
C GLN A 34 8.65 3.13 29.90
N SER A 35 8.86 2.32 28.88
CA SER A 35 9.24 0.92 29.06
C SER A 35 10.66 0.85 29.63
N ARG A 36 10.88 -0.11 30.53
CA ARG A 36 12.22 -0.47 31.00
C ARG A 36 13.08 -1.05 29.88
N ASP A 37 12.46 -1.65 28.87
CA ASP A 37 13.15 -2.13 27.68
C ASP A 37 13.54 -0.95 26.77
N SER A 38 14.79 -0.97 26.30
CA SER A 38 15.33 0.03 25.38
C SER A 38 16.04 -0.63 24.20
N ILE A 39 16.09 0.10 23.09
CA ILE A 39 16.90 -0.26 21.91
C ILE A 39 18.02 0.78 21.84
N GLY A 40 19.18 0.45 22.40
CA GLY A 40 20.25 1.42 22.63
C GLY A 40 19.78 2.53 23.57
N GLN A 41 19.89 3.79 23.15
CA GLN A 41 19.41 4.95 23.93
C GLN A 41 17.94 5.31 23.65
N ALA A 42 17.24 4.53 22.82
CA ALA A 42 15.86 4.79 22.47
C ALA A 42 14.90 3.97 23.35
N HIS A 43 13.97 4.66 24.01
CA HIS A 43 13.00 4.03 24.91
C HIS A 43 11.61 4.01 24.29
N LYS A 44 10.89 2.89 24.43
CA LYS A 44 9.46 2.84 24.10
C LYS A 44 8.68 3.67 25.12
N ARG A 45 7.79 4.54 24.65
CA ARG A 45 6.92 5.37 25.48
C ARG A 45 5.46 5.24 25.07
N LEU A 46 4.60 5.30 26.07
CA LEU A 46 3.15 5.23 25.96
C LEU A 46 2.56 6.51 26.56
N GLY A 47 1.94 7.31 25.70
CA GLY A 47 1.14 8.47 26.11
C GLY A 47 -0.29 8.04 26.40
N VAL A 48 -0.75 8.28 27.63
CA VAL A 48 -2.14 8.06 28.06
C VAL A 48 -2.73 9.41 28.42
N LYS A 49 -3.83 9.76 27.77
CA LYS A 49 -4.61 10.95 28.11
C LYS A 49 -5.90 10.54 28.78
N VAL A 50 -6.28 11.24 29.84
CA VAL A 50 -7.62 11.15 30.42
C VAL A 50 -8.28 12.49 30.12
N LEU A 51 -9.28 12.47 29.24
CA LEU A 51 -9.98 13.66 28.77
C LEU A 51 -11.24 13.85 29.62
N GLY A 52 -11.13 14.51 30.78
CA GLY A 52 -12.18 14.50 31.79
C GLY A 52 -12.23 13.15 32.51
N ASP A 53 -13.23 12.34 32.20
CA ASP A 53 -13.46 10.99 32.75
C ASP A 53 -13.14 9.86 31.75
N GLU A 54 -12.86 10.18 30.48
CA GLU A 54 -12.57 9.19 29.44
C GLU A 54 -11.05 8.93 29.30
N PRO A 55 -10.56 7.72 29.65
CA PRO A 55 -9.19 7.33 29.35
C PRO A 55 -9.05 7.00 27.86
N SER A 56 -8.02 7.56 27.24
CA SER A 56 -7.67 7.35 25.84
C SER A 56 -6.17 7.15 25.71
N ILE A 57 -5.80 6.13 24.94
CA ILE A 57 -4.40 5.93 24.55
C ILE A 57 -4.10 6.96 23.46
N ASP A 58 -3.25 7.95 23.78
CA ASP A 58 -2.90 9.02 22.86
C ASP A 58 -1.96 8.51 21.77
N ARG A 59 -0.85 7.87 22.18
CA ARG A 59 0.18 7.41 21.24
C ARG A 59 1.16 6.43 21.86
N TRP A 60 1.60 5.51 21.01
CA TRP A 60 2.81 4.72 21.22
C TRP A 60 3.92 5.34 20.39
N PHE A 61 5.07 5.61 20.99
CA PHE A 61 6.21 6.18 20.27
C PHE A 61 7.52 5.72 20.87
N ILE A 62 8.56 5.68 20.06
CA ILE A 62 9.92 5.46 20.55
C ILE A 62 10.53 6.84 20.76
N LYS A 63 10.85 7.19 22.01
CA LYS A 63 11.61 8.42 22.28
C LYS A 63 13.06 8.17 21.88
N LYS A 64 13.47 8.86 20.82
CA LYS A 64 14.84 8.89 20.35
C LYS A 64 15.63 9.96 21.13
N PRO A 65 16.95 9.77 21.30
CA PRO A 65 17.85 10.83 21.74
C PRO A 65 17.67 12.11 20.93
N GLU A 66 17.82 13.26 21.58
CA GLU A 66 17.64 14.57 20.92
C GLU A 66 18.61 14.76 19.75
N GLU A 67 19.83 14.23 19.87
CA GLU A 67 20.83 14.28 18.80
C GLU A 67 20.34 13.57 17.53
N TRP A 68 19.70 12.40 17.66
CA TRP A 68 19.15 11.67 16.52
C TRP A 68 17.97 12.43 15.90
N GLU A 69 17.09 13.01 16.73
CA GLU A 69 16.02 13.87 16.23
C GLU A 69 16.58 15.11 15.50
N ARG A 70 17.67 15.69 15.99
CA ARG A 70 18.31 16.86 15.39
C ARG A 70 18.95 16.52 14.05
N GLU A 71 19.63 15.37 13.95
CA GLU A 71 20.15 14.86 12.68
C GLU A 71 19.03 14.55 11.69
N GLU A 72 17.95 13.90 12.14
CA GLU A 72 16.80 13.63 11.29
C GLU A 72 16.09 14.89 10.83
N ARG A 73 16.02 15.95 11.65
CA ARG A 73 15.39 17.22 11.27
C ARG A 73 16.19 18.02 10.24
N LYS A 74 17.47 17.68 10.00
CA LYS A 74 18.26 18.32 8.94
C LYS A 74 17.67 17.97 7.58
N THR A 75 16.97 18.92 6.98
CA THR A 75 16.51 18.83 5.58
C THR A 75 17.69 19.09 4.66
N THR A 76 18.17 18.05 3.99
CA THR A 76 19.15 18.18 2.91
C THR A 76 18.42 18.41 1.58
N PRO A 77 19.07 19.03 0.58
CA PRO A 77 18.51 19.11 -0.77
C PRO A 77 18.12 17.74 -1.35
N ALA A 78 18.89 16.69 -1.02
CA ALA A 78 18.60 15.32 -1.42
C ALA A 78 17.24 14.82 -0.90
N ASN A 79 16.88 15.19 0.35
CA ASN A 79 15.59 14.82 0.96
C ASN A 79 14.37 15.40 0.23
N VAL A 80 14.57 16.43 -0.61
CA VAL A 80 13.51 17.07 -1.41
C VAL A 80 13.58 16.60 -2.87
N ILE A 81 14.78 16.56 -3.45
CA ILE A 81 14.99 16.25 -4.88
C ILE A 81 14.71 14.78 -5.18
N LEU A 82 15.14 13.86 -4.32
CA LEU A 82 15.02 12.42 -4.59
C LEU A 82 13.54 11.96 -4.65
N PRO A 83 12.66 12.30 -3.68
CA PRO A 83 11.23 11.97 -3.81
C PRO A 83 10.55 12.64 -5.00
N ALA A 84 10.97 13.86 -5.37
CA ALA A 84 10.46 14.55 -6.55
C ALA A 84 10.76 13.75 -7.83
N LEU A 85 11.92 13.10 -7.94
CA LEU A 85 12.26 12.27 -9.09
C LEU A 85 11.34 11.04 -9.21
N SER A 86 11.03 10.36 -8.10
CA SER A 86 10.01 9.29 -8.06
C SER A 86 8.67 9.79 -8.57
N PHE A 87 8.23 10.96 -8.08
CA PHE A 87 6.98 11.57 -8.48
C PHE A 87 6.95 11.87 -9.99
N PHE A 88 8.00 12.49 -10.54
CA PHE A 88 8.09 12.78 -11.97
C PHE A 88 8.14 11.52 -12.82
N LEU A 89 8.79 10.44 -12.37
CA LEU A 89 8.80 9.17 -13.08
C LEU A 89 7.40 8.54 -13.14
N ILE A 90 6.67 8.53 -12.02
CA ILE A 90 5.27 8.06 -11.98
C ILE A 90 4.40 8.94 -12.87
N ALA A 91 4.56 10.27 -12.81
CA ALA A 91 3.84 11.20 -13.67
C ALA A 91 4.11 10.94 -15.15
N ALA A 92 5.36 10.67 -15.54
CA ALA A 92 5.72 10.29 -16.91
C ALA A 92 5.01 9.01 -17.35
N PHE A 93 4.93 7.99 -16.48
CA PHE A 93 4.19 6.75 -16.77
C PHE A 93 2.69 7.00 -16.95
N VAL A 94 2.09 7.85 -16.11
CA VAL A 94 0.69 8.24 -16.21
C VAL A 94 0.42 9.01 -17.51
N ILE A 95 1.29 9.94 -17.88
CA ILE A 95 1.20 10.67 -19.16
C ILE A 95 1.27 9.69 -20.33
N MET A 96 2.19 8.73 -20.32
CA MET A 96 2.26 7.70 -21.37
C MET A 96 0.96 6.88 -21.47
N MET A 97 0.37 6.52 -20.34
CA MET A 97 -0.92 5.83 -20.30
C MET A 97 -2.04 6.69 -20.89
N LEU A 98 -2.10 7.98 -20.54
CA LEU A 98 -3.09 8.93 -21.06
C LEU A 98 -2.95 9.16 -22.57
N LEU A 99 -1.72 9.37 -23.06
CA LEU A 99 -1.44 9.51 -24.49
C LEU A 99 -1.86 8.24 -25.26
N LYS A 100 -1.60 7.06 -24.68
CA LYS A 100 -1.99 5.80 -25.30
C LYS A 100 -3.51 5.59 -25.30
N PHE A 101 -4.18 5.94 -24.21
CA PHE A 101 -5.63 5.97 -24.12
C PHE A 101 -6.24 6.89 -25.19
N GLY A 102 -5.79 8.14 -25.27
CA GLY A 102 -6.24 9.11 -26.28
C GLY A 102 -6.03 8.59 -27.71
N SER A 103 -4.87 7.99 -28.00
CA SER A 103 -4.62 7.37 -29.31
C SER A 103 -5.61 6.23 -29.63
N ASN A 104 -5.98 5.42 -28.64
CA ASN A 104 -6.95 4.34 -28.84
C ASN A 104 -8.38 4.87 -29.01
N VAL A 105 -8.75 5.96 -28.35
CA VAL A 105 -10.05 6.65 -28.53
C VAL A 105 -10.15 7.21 -29.95
N ILE A 106 -9.14 7.98 -30.40
CA ILE A 106 -9.10 8.56 -31.76
C ILE A 106 -9.17 7.47 -32.82
N LYS A 107 -8.52 6.32 -32.61
CA LYS A 107 -8.51 5.19 -33.55
C LYS A 107 -9.76 4.28 -33.45
N GLY A 108 -10.77 4.64 -32.67
CA GLY A 108 -11.99 3.84 -32.50
C GLY A 108 -11.78 2.47 -31.81
N ARG A 109 -10.64 2.26 -31.13
CA ARG A 109 -10.31 1.00 -30.44
C ARG A 109 -10.88 0.94 -29.03
N ALA A 110 -11.28 2.08 -28.48
CA ALA A 110 -11.90 2.19 -27.17
C ALA A 110 -13.38 1.81 -27.24
N LYS A 111 -13.79 0.76 -26.53
CA LYS A 111 -15.21 0.38 -26.44
C LYS A 111 -15.86 1.16 -25.30
N LEU A 112 -16.51 2.28 -25.63
CA LEU A 112 -17.13 3.18 -24.64
C LEU A 112 -18.04 2.47 -23.63
N ARG A 113 -18.82 1.47 -24.07
CA ARG A 113 -19.67 0.66 -23.18
C ARG A 113 -18.85 -0.07 -22.09
N LEU A 114 -17.70 -0.64 -22.44
CA LEU A 114 -16.82 -1.30 -21.48
C LEU A 114 -16.18 -0.28 -20.54
N LEU A 115 -15.72 0.85 -21.07
CA LEU A 115 -15.13 1.92 -20.25
C LEU A 115 -16.13 2.48 -19.23
N GLY A 116 -17.37 2.73 -19.66
CA GLY A 116 -18.46 3.15 -18.77
C GLY A 116 -18.75 2.10 -17.70
N MET A 117 -18.80 0.82 -18.07
CA MET A 117 -19.01 -0.28 -17.11
C MET A 117 -17.87 -0.36 -16.08
N VAL A 118 -16.60 -0.27 -16.52
CA VAL A 118 -15.43 -0.26 -15.62
C VAL A 118 -15.48 0.94 -14.70
N ALA A 119 -15.82 2.13 -15.20
CA ALA A 119 -15.94 3.33 -14.39
C ALA A 119 -17.04 3.19 -13.32
N VAL A 120 -18.21 2.65 -13.68
CA VAL A 120 -19.33 2.44 -12.75
C VAL A 120 -18.98 1.39 -11.68
N ILE A 121 -18.42 0.24 -12.07
CA ILE A 121 -17.99 -0.79 -11.12
C ILE A 121 -16.93 -0.23 -10.16
N SER A 122 -15.98 0.53 -10.70
CA SER A 122 -14.94 1.19 -9.89
C SER A 122 -15.55 2.22 -8.93
N PHE A 123 -16.51 3.03 -9.40
CA PHE A 123 -17.19 4.02 -8.57
C PHE A 123 -17.84 3.38 -7.35
N PHE A 124 -18.58 2.29 -7.52
CA PHE A 124 -19.19 1.57 -6.41
C PHE A 124 -18.14 0.92 -5.49
N ALA A 125 -17.10 0.31 -6.04
CA ALA A 125 -16.04 -0.31 -5.24
C ALA A 125 -15.27 0.69 -4.38
N PHE A 126 -14.89 1.84 -4.95
CA PHE A 126 -14.19 2.90 -4.21
C PHE A 126 -15.11 3.64 -3.23
N SER A 127 -16.39 3.83 -3.59
CA SER A 127 -17.38 4.38 -2.64
C SER A 127 -17.56 3.46 -1.45
N LEU A 128 -17.68 2.14 -1.68
CA LEU A 128 -17.78 1.16 -0.61
C LEU A 128 -16.54 1.17 0.30
N LYS A 129 -15.33 1.29 -0.27
CA LYS A 129 -14.10 1.48 0.50
C LYS A 129 -14.18 2.73 1.39
N ILE A 130 -14.64 3.86 0.87
CA ILE A 130 -14.72 5.11 1.65
C ILE A 130 -15.77 5.02 2.74
N LEU A 131 -16.92 4.40 2.47
CA LEU A 131 -17.97 4.14 3.47
C LEU A 131 -17.44 3.24 4.60
N ASN A 132 -16.60 2.28 4.25
CA ASN A 132 -15.94 1.41 5.20
C ASN A 132 -14.93 2.15 6.11
N GLU A 133 -14.40 3.28 5.64
CA GLU A 133 -13.48 4.18 6.32
C GLU A 133 -14.23 5.39 6.94
N LEU A 134 -15.53 5.27 7.24
CA LEU A 134 -16.29 6.27 7.99
C LEU A 134 -15.88 6.40 9.47
N PRO A 135 -15.47 5.35 10.21
CA PRO A 135 -15.03 5.52 11.60
C PRO A 135 -13.84 6.48 11.74
N SER A 136 -12.98 6.53 10.72
CA SER A 136 -11.84 7.44 10.67
C SER A 136 -12.19 8.83 10.12
N PHE A 137 -13.44 9.11 9.76
CA PHE A 137 -13.85 10.39 9.19
C PHE A 137 -13.57 11.58 10.11
N MET A 138 -13.69 11.37 11.43
CA MET A 138 -13.41 12.39 12.44
C MET A 138 -12.01 12.29 13.04
N ALA A 139 -11.19 11.32 12.61
CA ALA A 139 -9.88 11.05 13.23
C ALA A 139 -8.89 12.22 13.09
N SER A 140 -9.06 13.07 12.07
CA SER A 140 -8.21 14.23 11.80
C SER A 140 -8.95 15.56 11.95
N TYR A 141 -10.12 15.56 12.58
CA TYR A 141 -10.89 16.79 12.81
C TYR A 141 -10.24 17.64 13.91
N PHE A 142 -9.84 18.86 13.55
CA PHE A 142 -9.36 19.84 14.51
C PHE A 142 -10.52 20.72 14.99
N THR A 143 -10.70 20.84 16.30
CA THR A 143 -11.83 21.58 16.91
C THR A 143 -11.82 23.09 16.66
N PHE A 144 -10.70 23.65 16.19
CA PHE A 144 -10.63 25.06 15.76
C PHE A 144 -11.20 25.27 14.35
N VAL A 145 -11.40 24.20 13.56
CA VAL A 145 -12.06 24.27 12.26
C VAL A 145 -13.56 24.08 12.48
N PRO A 146 -14.43 24.98 11.99
CA PRO A 146 -15.87 24.77 12.06
C PRO A 146 -16.28 23.41 11.46
N LEU A 147 -17.12 22.66 12.18
CA LEU A 147 -17.52 21.30 11.79
C LEU A 147 -18.11 21.23 10.37
N LYS A 148 -18.89 22.25 9.98
CA LYS A 148 -19.42 22.39 8.61
C LYS A 148 -18.31 22.43 7.56
N ASN A 149 -17.25 23.20 7.80
CA ASN A 149 -16.13 23.33 6.87
C ASN A 149 -15.37 22.01 6.75
N TRP A 150 -15.19 21.30 7.88
CA TRP A 150 -14.60 19.96 7.88
C TRP A 150 -15.39 18.99 7.00
N TYR A 151 -16.71 18.89 7.19
CA TYR A 151 -17.57 18.02 6.37
C TYR A 151 -17.50 18.35 4.88
N ILE A 152 -17.48 19.64 4.53
CA ILE A 152 -17.40 20.09 3.13
C ILE A 152 -16.05 19.66 2.52
N VAL A 153 -14.94 20.01 3.16
CA VAL A 153 -13.60 19.73 2.63
C VAL A 153 -13.36 18.22 2.53
N GLU A 154 -13.68 17.47 3.57
CA GLU A 154 -13.45 16.02 3.58
C GLU A 154 -14.40 15.28 2.65
N GLY A 155 -15.66 15.73 2.56
CA GLY A 155 -16.63 15.22 1.59
C GLY A 155 -16.18 15.43 0.13
N ILE A 156 -15.67 16.63 -0.19
CA ILE A 156 -15.12 16.94 -1.52
C ILE A 156 -13.88 16.07 -1.80
N THR A 157 -12.93 15.99 -0.86
CA THR A 157 -11.70 15.19 -1.00
C THR A 157 -11.99 13.72 -1.29
N ARG A 158 -12.90 13.12 -0.52
CA ARG A 158 -13.33 11.74 -0.70
C ARG A 158 -14.05 11.53 -2.03
N THR A 159 -14.93 12.45 -2.41
CA THR A 159 -15.65 12.38 -3.71
C THR A 159 -14.68 12.47 -4.89
N ILE A 160 -13.76 13.42 -4.88
CA ILE A 160 -12.70 13.54 -5.90
C ILE A 160 -11.88 12.26 -5.97
N THR A 161 -11.56 11.67 -4.81
CA THR A 161 -10.81 10.41 -4.76
C THR A 161 -11.55 9.26 -5.46
N VAL A 162 -12.86 9.09 -5.21
CA VAL A 162 -13.68 8.07 -5.90
C VAL A 162 -13.69 8.32 -7.41
N LEU A 163 -13.96 9.56 -7.82
CA LEU A 163 -14.03 9.92 -9.24
C LEU A 163 -12.68 9.70 -9.93
N PHE A 164 -11.59 10.13 -9.31
CA PHE A 164 -10.23 9.96 -9.82
C PHE A 164 -9.91 8.48 -10.06
N TYR A 165 -10.12 7.62 -9.07
CA TYR A 165 -9.83 6.19 -9.23
C TYR A 165 -10.76 5.51 -10.24
N SER A 166 -12.02 5.93 -10.32
CA SER A 166 -12.99 5.40 -11.29
C SER A 166 -12.60 5.74 -12.72
N ILE A 167 -12.22 6.99 -12.97
CA ILE A 167 -11.75 7.46 -14.27
C ILE A 167 -10.41 6.81 -14.60
N ALA A 168 -9.47 6.75 -13.65
CA ALA A 168 -8.16 6.13 -13.85
C ALA A 168 -8.28 4.65 -14.23
N ALA A 169 -9.20 3.91 -13.62
CA ALA A 169 -9.46 2.51 -13.97
C ALA A 169 -9.97 2.36 -15.41
N ALA A 170 -10.91 3.22 -15.83
CA ALA A 170 -11.39 3.22 -17.22
C ALA A 170 -10.28 3.59 -18.21
N VAL A 171 -9.49 4.63 -17.90
CA VAL A 171 -8.34 5.05 -18.72
C VAL A 171 -7.31 3.93 -18.86
N GLY A 172 -6.96 3.25 -17.76
CA GLY A 172 -5.98 2.16 -17.77
C GLY A 172 -6.43 0.99 -18.64
N VAL A 173 -7.69 0.55 -18.48
CA VAL A 173 -8.27 -0.48 -19.36
C VAL A 173 -8.26 -0.02 -20.82
N GLY A 174 -8.75 1.20 -21.11
CA GLY A 174 -8.80 1.73 -22.46
C GLY A 174 -7.44 1.91 -23.12
N ALA A 175 -6.38 2.18 -22.36
CA ALA A 175 -5.01 2.28 -22.86
C ALA A 175 -4.49 0.92 -23.37
N VAL A 176 -4.84 -0.17 -22.69
CA VAL A 176 -4.39 -1.52 -23.04
C VAL A 176 -5.19 -2.14 -24.17
N MET A 177 -6.50 -1.88 -24.28
CA MET A 177 -7.39 -2.50 -25.28
C MET A 177 -6.90 -2.44 -26.74
N GLY A 178 -6.18 -1.37 -27.11
CA GLY A 178 -5.65 -1.17 -28.47
C GLY A 178 -4.22 -1.68 -28.69
N THR A 179 -3.66 -2.44 -27.73
CA THR A 179 -2.30 -3.01 -27.75
C THR A 179 -2.32 -4.52 -27.94
N GLU A 180 -1.17 -5.13 -28.24
CA GLU A 180 -1.07 -6.60 -28.31
C GLU A 180 -1.44 -7.29 -27.00
N PRO A 181 -0.96 -6.88 -25.81
CA PRO A 181 -1.43 -7.43 -24.54
C PRO A 181 -2.95 -7.38 -24.37
N GLY A 182 -3.59 -6.30 -24.84
CA GLY A 182 -5.05 -6.19 -24.81
C GLY A 182 -5.79 -7.19 -25.72
N ARG A 183 -5.14 -7.68 -26.78
CA ARG A 183 -5.65 -8.77 -27.62
C ARG A 183 -5.44 -10.12 -26.95
N LYS A 184 -4.25 -10.34 -26.38
CA LYS A 184 -3.87 -11.56 -25.64
C LYS A 184 -4.74 -11.82 -24.40
N MET A 185 -5.39 -10.79 -23.84
CA MET A 185 -6.41 -10.96 -22.78
C MET A 185 -7.57 -11.89 -23.15
N ARG A 186 -7.78 -12.21 -24.42
CA ARG A 186 -8.84 -13.12 -24.89
C ARG A 186 -8.34 -14.52 -25.21
N GLU A 187 -7.05 -14.76 -25.07
CA GLU A 187 -6.46 -16.07 -25.31
C GLU A 187 -6.94 -17.06 -24.26
N LYS A 188 -7.13 -18.30 -24.70
CA LYS A 188 -7.55 -19.40 -23.85
C LYS A 188 -6.33 -20.23 -23.49
N ILE A 189 -6.22 -20.61 -22.24
CA ILE A 189 -5.08 -21.34 -21.67
C ILE A 189 -5.60 -22.62 -21.01
N PRO A 190 -4.85 -23.73 -21.09
CA PRO A 190 -5.18 -24.93 -20.33
C PRO A 190 -5.32 -24.63 -18.83
N VAL A 191 -6.43 -25.08 -18.23
CA VAL A 191 -6.77 -24.81 -16.82
C VAL A 191 -5.65 -25.23 -15.88
N ARG A 192 -5.08 -26.43 -16.11
CA ARG A 192 -3.98 -26.97 -15.28
C ARG A 192 -2.77 -26.04 -15.30
N GLU A 193 -2.41 -25.52 -16.47
CA GLU A 193 -1.26 -24.64 -16.64
C GLU A 193 -1.50 -23.28 -15.98
N ASN A 194 -2.68 -22.67 -16.20
CA ASN A 194 -3.03 -21.41 -15.55
C ASN A 194 -3.03 -21.54 -14.01
N ILE A 195 -3.58 -22.63 -13.48
CA ILE A 195 -3.57 -22.91 -12.03
C ILE A 195 -2.14 -22.99 -11.50
N LEU A 196 -1.31 -23.85 -12.09
CA LEU A 196 0.05 -24.07 -11.61
C LEU A 196 0.90 -22.80 -11.70
N LEU A 197 0.89 -22.13 -12.84
CA LEU A 197 1.73 -20.95 -13.07
C LEU A 197 1.30 -19.76 -12.20
N SER A 198 0.01 -19.54 -12.01
CA SER A 198 -0.47 -18.47 -11.12
C SER A 198 -0.14 -18.74 -9.66
N ILE A 199 -0.30 -19.98 -9.18
CA ILE A 199 0.10 -20.38 -7.82
C ILE A 199 1.61 -20.18 -7.62
N ILE A 200 2.44 -20.68 -8.54
CA ILE A 200 3.90 -20.55 -8.49
C ILE A 200 4.30 -19.07 -8.47
N ALA A 201 3.68 -18.23 -9.29
CA ALA A 201 3.96 -16.79 -9.32
C ALA A 201 3.67 -16.11 -7.97
N VAL A 202 2.54 -16.46 -7.34
CA VAL A 202 2.15 -15.92 -6.03
C VAL A 202 3.11 -16.38 -4.94
N PHE A 203 3.41 -17.67 -4.84
CA PHE A 203 4.33 -18.19 -3.83
C PHE A 203 5.76 -17.68 -4.02
N TYR A 204 6.23 -17.56 -5.26
CA TYR A 204 7.55 -17.00 -5.56
C TYR A 204 7.64 -15.54 -5.11
N THR A 205 6.61 -14.73 -5.42
CA THR A 205 6.56 -13.32 -5.00
C THR A 205 6.48 -13.21 -3.48
N ALA A 206 5.64 -14.03 -2.83
CA ALA A 206 5.54 -14.07 -1.37
C ALA A 206 6.89 -14.47 -0.73
N GLY A 207 7.56 -15.48 -1.29
CA GLY A 207 8.88 -15.93 -0.83
C GLY A 207 9.93 -14.82 -0.87
N ILE A 208 10.00 -14.05 -1.96
CA ILE A 208 10.90 -12.89 -2.06
C ILE A 208 10.60 -11.86 -0.97
N LEU A 209 9.32 -11.51 -0.78
CA LEU A 209 8.93 -10.52 0.23
C LEU A 209 9.22 -11.02 1.65
N SER A 210 8.98 -12.30 1.92
CA SER A 210 9.30 -12.94 3.21
C SER A 210 10.81 -12.98 3.46
N LEU A 211 11.63 -13.28 2.46
CA LEU A 211 13.09 -13.26 2.57
C LEU A 211 13.59 -11.85 2.85
N LEU A 212 13.13 -10.85 2.10
CA LEU A 212 13.49 -9.44 2.35
C LEU A 212 13.11 -9.03 3.77
N ARG A 213 11.91 -9.41 4.25
CA ARG A 213 11.47 -9.13 5.61
C ARG A 213 12.34 -9.84 6.66
N TRP A 214 12.71 -11.09 6.40
CA TRP A 214 13.62 -11.83 7.27
C TRP A 214 14.99 -11.16 7.33
N PHE A 215 15.55 -10.70 6.21
CA PHE A 215 16.80 -9.93 6.19
C PHE A 215 16.69 -8.64 7.03
N GLU A 216 15.58 -7.91 6.93
CA GLU A 216 15.35 -6.72 7.78
C GLU A 216 15.44 -7.03 9.27
N ILE A 217 14.79 -8.12 9.68
CA ILE A 217 14.72 -8.55 11.09
C ILE A 217 16.06 -9.12 11.55
N ALA A 218 16.67 -10.01 10.77
CA ALA A 218 17.89 -10.73 11.14
C ALA A 218 19.11 -9.82 11.27
N PHE A 219 19.23 -8.81 10.40
CA PHE A 219 20.38 -7.91 10.36
C PHE A 219 20.11 -6.54 11.00
N ASN A 220 18.94 -6.35 11.64
CA ASN A 220 18.54 -5.05 12.20
C ASN A 220 18.76 -3.89 11.21
N LEU A 221 18.45 -4.13 9.93
CA LEU A 221 18.70 -3.16 8.87
C LEU A 221 17.95 -1.86 9.17
N PRO A 222 18.48 -0.70 8.71
CA PRO A 222 17.94 0.60 9.07
C PRO A 222 16.51 0.75 8.56
N VAL A 223 15.58 0.36 9.41
CA VAL A 223 14.19 0.80 9.44
C VAL A 223 14.09 1.66 10.70
N ARG A 224 14.93 2.70 10.81
CA ARG A 224 15.08 3.49 12.05
C ARG A 224 13.86 4.35 12.34
N ASN A 225 13.00 4.53 11.35
CA ASN A 225 11.66 5.06 11.53
C ASN A 225 10.63 4.00 11.14
N PRO A 226 10.39 2.96 11.97
CA PRO A 226 9.10 2.31 11.90
C PRO A 226 8.13 3.35 12.46
N THR A 227 7.62 4.22 11.59
CA THR A 227 6.41 4.95 11.93
C THR A 227 5.43 3.86 12.34
N ILE A 228 4.98 3.91 13.59
CA ILE A 228 3.90 3.05 14.06
C ILE A 228 2.64 3.61 13.37
N ILE A 229 2.56 3.44 12.05
CA ILE A 229 1.40 3.72 11.25
C ILE A 229 0.48 2.56 11.59
N LEU A 230 -0.47 2.83 12.49
CA LEU A 230 -1.61 1.96 12.66
C LEU A 230 -2.18 1.67 11.27
N PRO A 231 -2.19 0.40 10.83
CA PRO A 231 -2.71 0.09 9.52
C PRO A 231 -4.14 0.61 9.37
N ALA A 232 -4.43 1.28 8.25
CA ALA A 232 -5.74 1.94 8.03
C ALA A 232 -6.94 0.97 8.13
N PHE A 233 -6.70 -0.34 7.97
CA PHE A 233 -7.74 -1.36 8.15
C PHE A 233 -8.22 -1.48 9.59
N LEU A 234 -7.41 -1.09 10.59
CA LEU A 234 -7.80 -1.13 12.00
C LEU A 234 -8.93 -0.14 12.32
N SER A 235 -9.04 0.93 11.53
CA SER A 235 -10.09 1.95 11.65
C SER A 235 -11.24 1.75 10.66
N SER A 236 -11.38 0.55 10.07
CA SER A 236 -12.44 0.22 9.11
C SER A 236 -13.57 -0.59 9.76
N TYR A 237 -14.82 -0.39 9.32
CA TYR A 237 -15.97 -1.17 9.82
C TYR A 237 -15.87 -2.66 9.50
N PHE A 238 -15.55 -3.02 8.26
CA PHE A 238 -15.35 -4.38 7.75
C PHE A 238 -14.20 -4.39 6.75
N PRO A 239 -12.96 -4.70 7.17
CA PRO A 239 -11.78 -4.64 6.31
C PRO A 239 -11.95 -5.31 4.92
N VAL A 240 -12.68 -6.42 4.86
CA VAL A 240 -12.99 -7.17 3.63
C VAL A 240 -13.67 -6.34 2.53
N LEU A 241 -14.47 -5.34 2.89
CA LEU A 241 -15.19 -4.50 1.92
C LEU A 241 -14.26 -3.58 1.12
N SER A 242 -13.01 -3.42 1.55
CA SER A 242 -12.01 -2.68 0.78
C SER A 242 -11.41 -3.48 -0.39
N LEU A 243 -11.55 -4.81 -0.40
CA LEU A 243 -10.90 -5.69 -1.38
C LEU A 243 -11.27 -5.38 -2.84
N PRO A 244 -12.55 -5.14 -3.22
CA PRO A 244 -12.89 -4.86 -4.60
C PRO A 244 -12.13 -3.63 -5.15
N ALA A 245 -12.02 -2.57 -4.35
CA ALA A 245 -11.28 -1.37 -4.72
C ALA A 245 -9.77 -1.66 -4.91
N GLN A 246 -9.19 -2.50 -4.06
CA GLN A 246 -7.78 -2.87 -4.14
C GLN A 246 -7.48 -3.75 -5.37
N ILE A 247 -8.37 -4.70 -5.67
CA ILE A 247 -8.27 -5.54 -6.88
C ILE A 247 -8.36 -4.66 -8.13
N ILE A 248 -9.33 -3.75 -8.20
CA ILE A 248 -9.49 -2.80 -9.32
C ILE A 248 -8.26 -1.90 -9.45
N LYS A 249 -7.73 -1.37 -8.34
CA LYS A 249 -6.50 -0.55 -8.37
C LYS A 249 -5.31 -1.32 -8.96
N LYS A 250 -5.18 -2.61 -8.66
CA LYS A 250 -4.09 -3.43 -9.21
C LYS A 250 -4.34 -3.82 -10.67
N LEU A 251 -5.52 -4.32 -11.00
CA LEU A 251 -5.85 -4.83 -12.35
C LEU A 251 -6.10 -3.72 -13.39
N CYS A 252 -6.79 -2.65 -13.02
CA CYS A 252 -7.26 -1.63 -13.97
C CYS A 252 -6.38 -0.37 -14.00
N ILE A 253 -5.49 -0.18 -13.03
CA ILE A 253 -4.61 1.00 -12.97
C ILE A 253 -3.14 0.56 -12.98
N THR A 254 -2.70 -0.17 -11.95
CA THR A 254 -1.28 -0.49 -11.76
C THR A 254 -0.74 -1.39 -12.88
N PHE A 255 -1.45 -2.48 -13.19
CA PHE A 255 -1.03 -3.42 -14.23
C PHE A 255 -1.01 -2.79 -15.64
N PRO A 256 -2.05 -2.04 -16.08
CA PRO A 256 -2.00 -1.26 -17.31
C PRO A 256 -0.86 -0.26 -17.36
N LEU A 257 -0.60 0.48 -16.28
CA LEU A 257 0.49 1.45 -16.20
C LEU A 257 1.84 0.80 -16.48
N VAL A 258 2.10 -0.35 -15.84
CA VAL A 258 3.34 -1.13 -16.04
C VAL A 258 3.43 -1.68 -17.47
N ILE A 259 2.33 -2.22 -18.03
CA ILE A 259 2.31 -2.72 -19.41
C ILE A 259 2.63 -1.59 -20.40
N ILE A 260 2.00 -0.42 -20.25
CA ILE A 260 2.22 0.69 -21.18
C ILE A 260 3.66 1.20 -21.07
N ALA A 261 4.20 1.33 -19.85
CA ALA A 261 5.60 1.68 -19.65
C ALA A 261 6.53 0.65 -20.31
N TYR A 262 6.29 -0.66 -20.11
CA TYR A 262 7.05 -1.73 -20.74
C TYR A 262 7.01 -1.65 -22.28
N LEU A 263 5.83 -1.49 -22.87
CA LEU A 263 5.68 -1.36 -24.33
C LEU A 263 6.41 -0.13 -24.89
N TRP A 264 6.43 0.97 -24.13
CA TRP A 264 7.15 2.17 -24.54
C TRP A 264 8.68 1.95 -24.50
N PHE A 265 9.20 1.36 -23.42
CA PHE A 265 10.61 1.03 -23.32
C PHE A 265 11.04 -0.01 -24.37
N ARG A 266 10.22 -1.02 -24.65
CA ARG A 266 10.47 -2.04 -25.68
C ARG A 266 10.62 -1.45 -27.09
N ARG A 267 9.99 -0.31 -27.38
CA ARG A 267 10.17 0.42 -28.65
C ARG A 267 11.53 1.13 -28.74
N LYS A 268 12.10 1.52 -27.60
CA LYS A 268 13.39 2.23 -27.52
C LYS A 268 14.57 1.28 -27.37
N PHE A 269 14.39 0.18 -26.65
CA PHE A 269 15.42 -0.81 -26.37
C PHE A 269 15.03 -2.16 -26.97
N THR A 270 15.79 -2.61 -27.96
CA THR A 270 15.58 -3.91 -28.64
C THR A 270 16.18 -5.09 -27.87
N SER A 271 17.20 -4.84 -27.05
CA SER A 271 17.86 -5.87 -26.25
C SER A 271 17.20 -6.04 -24.88
N ASP A 272 16.89 -7.28 -24.50
CA ASP A 272 16.36 -7.65 -23.18
C ASP A 272 17.22 -7.14 -22.03
N TRP A 273 18.54 -7.15 -22.18
CA TRP A 273 19.46 -6.65 -21.16
C TRP A 273 19.29 -5.13 -20.96
N LYS A 274 19.19 -4.36 -22.05
CA LYS A 274 18.98 -2.91 -21.97
C LYS A 274 17.64 -2.57 -21.32
N LEU A 275 16.60 -3.37 -21.57
CA LEU A 275 15.30 -3.23 -20.92
C LEU A 275 15.35 -3.56 -19.44
N PHE A 276 16.03 -4.64 -19.08
CA PHE A 276 16.26 -4.99 -17.68
C PHE A 276 16.96 -3.86 -16.94
N VAL A 277 18.05 -3.33 -17.50
CA VAL A 277 18.78 -2.20 -16.92
C VAL A 277 17.90 -0.95 -16.81
N ALA A 278 17.12 -0.61 -17.84
CA ALA A 278 16.19 0.52 -17.78
C ALA A 278 15.13 0.36 -16.68
N GLY A 279 14.58 -0.86 -16.54
CA GLY A 279 13.64 -1.19 -15.46
C GLY A 279 14.30 -1.14 -14.08
N ALA A 280 15.52 -1.64 -13.94
CA ALA A 280 16.29 -1.58 -12.70
C ALA A 280 16.56 -0.13 -12.28
N VAL A 281 16.97 0.74 -13.23
CA VAL A 281 17.14 2.17 -12.99
C VAL A 281 15.82 2.82 -12.57
N ALA A 282 14.71 2.51 -13.25
CA ALA A 282 13.39 3.01 -12.86
C ALA A 282 13.03 2.58 -11.43
N MET A 283 13.36 1.35 -11.03
CA MET A 283 13.06 0.84 -9.69
C MET A 283 13.94 1.46 -8.60
N VAL A 284 15.20 1.76 -8.91
CA VAL A 284 16.06 2.57 -8.03
C VAL A 284 15.46 3.96 -7.86
N VAL A 285 15.06 4.62 -8.94
CA VAL A 285 14.40 5.93 -8.86
C VAL A 285 13.13 5.84 -8.01
N LEU A 286 12.27 4.84 -8.23
CA LEU A 286 11.04 4.63 -7.45
C LEU A 286 11.30 4.30 -5.96
N SER A 287 12.50 3.87 -5.62
CA SER A 287 12.90 3.63 -4.22
C SER A 287 13.21 4.92 -3.46
N PHE A 288 13.29 6.06 -4.18
CA PHE A 288 13.55 7.37 -3.60
C PHE A 288 12.29 7.84 -2.88
N ASP A 289 12.18 7.46 -1.62
CA ASP A 289 11.21 7.96 -0.66
C ASP A 289 11.86 9.07 0.20
N SER A 290 11.09 9.64 1.11
CA SER A 290 11.49 10.58 2.17
C SER A 290 12.48 10.01 3.21
N ASN A 291 13.19 8.94 2.86
CA ASN A 291 14.28 8.35 3.65
C ASN A 291 15.35 9.41 3.93
N ARG A 292 15.76 9.52 5.19
CA ARG A 292 16.63 10.62 5.65
C ARG A 292 18.10 10.23 5.74
N LEU A 293 18.38 8.92 5.85
CA LEU A 293 19.73 8.37 5.94
C LEU A 293 20.13 7.68 4.64
N PHE A 294 21.41 7.79 4.27
CA PHE A 294 21.97 7.12 3.10
C PHE A 294 21.80 5.59 3.16
N SER A 295 21.92 4.99 4.34
CA SER A 295 21.75 3.55 4.53
C SER A 295 20.31 3.07 4.33
N GLU A 296 19.31 3.88 4.72
CA GLU A 296 17.89 3.62 4.45
C GLU A 296 17.60 3.66 2.95
N PHE A 297 18.19 4.64 2.27
CA PHE A 297 18.14 4.76 0.81
C PHE A 297 18.72 3.52 0.12
N VAL A 298 19.94 3.11 0.50
CA VAL A 298 20.60 1.93 -0.10
C VAL A 298 19.75 0.68 0.12
N TRP A 299 19.21 0.48 1.32
CA TRP A 299 18.35 -0.66 1.58
C TRP A 299 17.03 -0.61 0.80
N SER A 300 16.41 0.57 0.68
CA SER A 300 15.23 0.76 -0.18
C SER A 300 15.55 0.39 -1.63
N ALA A 301 16.65 0.88 -2.19
CA ALA A 301 17.08 0.57 -3.55
C ALA A 301 17.30 -0.94 -3.74
N VAL A 302 17.97 -1.61 -2.80
CA VAL A 302 18.17 -3.07 -2.81
C VAL A 302 16.82 -3.81 -2.81
N LYS A 303 15.87 -3.44 -1.94
CA LYS A 303 14.55 -4.07 -1.91
C LYS A 303 13.82 -3.95 -3.25
N TYR A 304 13.78 -2.74 -3.81
CA TYR A 304 13.12 -2.49 -5.09
C TYR A 304 13.80 -3.25 -6.24
N LEU A 305 15.13 -3.34 -6.24
CA LEU A 305 15.89 -4.11 -7.23
C LEU A 305 15.67 -5.62 -7.10
N VAL A 306 15.64 -6.17 -5.88
CA VAL A 306 15.36 -7.61 -5.67
C VAL A 306 13.93 -7.96 -6.09
N ILE A 307 12.95 -7.13 -5.72
CA ILE A 307 11.56 -7.29 -6.15
C ILE A 307 11.45 -7.20 -7.68
N PHE A 308 12.16 -6.25 -8.30
CA PHE A 308 12.20 -6.11 -9.76
C PHE A 308 12.84 -7.31 -10.44
N ALA A 309 13.99 -7.76 -9.97
CA ALA A 309 14.69 -8.91 -10.54
C ALA A 309 13.85 -10.18 -10.44
N GLY A 310 13.19 -10.40 -9.29
CA GLY A 310 12.24 -11.49 -9.12
C GLY A 310 11.03 -11.38 -10.04
N GLY A 311 10.41 -10.20 -10.13
CA GLY A 311 9.30 -9.95 -11.05
C GLY A 311 9.70 -10.14 -12.52
N TRP A 312 10.91 -9.71 -12.90
CA TRP A 312 11.47 -9.92 -14.23
C TRP A 312 11.69 -11.41 -14.52
N ALA A 313 12.20 -12.19 -13.55
CA ALA A 313 12.35 -13.63 -13.70
C ALA A 313 11.00 -14.33 -13.88
N ILE A 314 9.97 -13.93 -13.10
CA ILE A 314 8.59 -14.43 -13.26
C ILE A 314 8.08 -14.13 -14.67
N VAL A 315 8.20 -12.88 -15.12
CA VAL A 315 7.75 -12.46 -16.46
C VAL A 315 8.47 -13.24 -17.55
N LYS A 316 9.80 -13.37 -17.47
CA LYS A 316 10.61 -13.97 -18.54
C LYS A 316 10.47 -15.49 -18.62
N TYR A 317 10.41 -16.17 -17.48
CA TYR A 317 10.49 -17.64 -17.43
C TYR A 317 9.14 -18.32 -17.17
N LEU A 318 8.25 -17.67 -16.41
CA LEU A 318 7.01 -18.28 -15.93
C LEU A 318 5.78 -17.80 -16.70
N LEU A 319 5.51 -16.49 -16.67
CA LEU A 319 4.26 -15.91 -17.20
C LEU A 319 4.35 -15.54 -18.68
N LYS A 320 5.56 -15.30 -19.19
CA LYS A 320 5.85 -14.97 -20.60
C LYS A 320 4.89 -13.90 -21.12
N ASP A 321 4.26 -14.16 -22.27
CA ASP A 321 3.29 -13.25 -22.87
C ASP A 321 1.83 -13.58 -22.52
N ASP A 322 1.60 -14.54 -21.63
CA ASP A 322 0.28 -15.11 -21.33
C ASP A 322 -0.48 -14.23 -20.33
N ILE A 323 -1.03 -13.12 -20.84
CA ILE A 323 -1.77 -12.11 -20.06
C ILE A 323 -2.86 -12.70 -19.12
N PRO A 324 -3.62 -13.75 -19.50
CA PRO A 324 -4.59 -14.35 -18.60
C PRO A 324 -3.98 -14.86 -17.28
N ILE A 325 -2.74 -15.36 -17.29
CA ILE A 325 -2.06 -15.86 -16.09
C ILE A 325 -1.69 -14.72 -15.14
N TYR A 326 -1.29 -13.56 -15.68
CA TYR A 326 -1.07 -12.36 -14.87
C TYR A 326 -2.34 -11.92 -14.14
N ILE A 327 -3.49 -11.94 -14.83
CA ILE A 327 -4.78 -11.59 -14.25
C ILE A 327 -5.15 -12.56 -13.13
N SER A 328 -5.04 -13.87 -13.39
CA SER A 328 -5.26 -14.91 -12.37
C SER A 328 -4.34 -14.73 -11.17
N ALA A 329 -3.04 -14.52 -11.40
CA ALA A 329 -2.06 -14.33 -10.33
C ALA A 329 -2.38 -13.10 -9.47
N ILE A 330 -2.81 -11.98 -10.08
CA ILE A 330 -3.22 -10.77 -9.33
C ILE A 330 -4.49 -11.03 -8.51
N LEU A 331 -5.48 -11.72 -9.09
CA LEU A 331 -6.74 -12.06 -8.40
C LEU A 331 -6.52 -12.98 -7.20
N LEU A 332 -5.49 -13.82 -7.23
CA LEU A 332 -5.08 -14.66 -6.10
C LEU A 332 -4.20 -13.88 -5.10
N ALA A 333 -3.19 -13.15 -5.58
CA ALA A 333 -2.19 -12.48 -4.74
C ALA A 333 -2.80 -11.37 -3.87
N VAL A 334 -3.67 -10.54 -4.43
CA VAL A 334 -4.17 -9.33 -3.74
C VAL A 334 -4.98 -9.70 -2.49
N PRO A 335 -5.99 -10.58 -2.56
CA PRO A 335 -6.77 -10.94 -1.37
C PRO A 335 -5.95 -11.73 -0.35
N LEU A 336 -5.00 -12.56 -0.78
CA LEU A 336 -4.08 -13.26 0.13
C LEU A 336 -3.14 -12.29 0.86
N TYR A 337 -2.63 -11.26 0.17
CA TYR A 337 -1.83 -10.21 0.80
C TYR A 337 -2.61 -9.48 1.89
N TYR A 338 -3.85 -9.08 1.62
CA TYR A 338 -4.69 -8.42 2.63
C TYR A 338 -5.12 -9.36 3.76
N ALA A 339 -5.41 -10.64 3.46
CA ALA A 339 -5.68 -11.64 4.48
C ALA A 339 -4.49 -11.80 5.43
N ALA A 340 -3.26 -11.89 4.89
CA ALA A 340 -2.04 -11.97 5.69
C ALA A 340 -1.84 -10.75 6.58
N GLN A 341 -2.12 -9.55 6.08
CA GLN A 341 -2.06 -8.30 6.87
C GLN A 341 -3.04 -8.31 8.04
N TRP A 342 -4.28 -8.77 7.83
CA TRP A 342 -5.28 -8.81 8.90
C TRP A 342 -5.02 -9.92 9.92
N LEU A 343 -4.40 -11.02 9.50
CA LEU A 343 -3.91 -12.08 10.41
C LEU A 343 -2.78 -11.61 11.32
N MET A 344 -2.10 -10.50 11.03
CA MET A 344 -1.11 -9.92 11.97
C MET A 344 -1.75 -9.50 13.30
N CYS A 345 -3.08 -9.28 13.31
CA CYS A 345 -3.87 -9.03 14.53
C CYS A 345 -4.42 -10.35 15.14
N ALA A 346 -3.69 -11.46 14.97
CA ALA A 346 -4.05 -12.76 15.53
C ALA A 346 -4.36 -12.63 17.03
N GLY A 347 -5.58 -13.00 17.41
CA GLY A 347 -6.12 -12.82 18.76
C GLY A 347 -7.48 -12.12 18.78
N ASN A 348 -7.80 -11.34 17.75
CA ASN A 348 -9.15 -10.77 17.58
C ASN A 348 -9.93 -11.55 16.51
N SER A 349 -11.02 -12.22 16.93
CA SER A 349 -11.87 -13.04 16.07
C SER A 349 -12.45 -12.29 14.87
N PHE A 350 -12.72 -10.99 15.03
CA PHE A 350 -13.23 -10.13 13.96
C PHE A 350 -12.23 -10.02 12.79
N PHE A 351 -10.94 -9.77 13.08
CA PHE A 351 -9.92 -9.65 12.03
C PHE A 351 -9.57 -11.00 11.43
N THR A 352 -9.55 -12.07 12.24
CA THR A 352 -9.38 -13.44 11.75
C THR A 352 -10.48 -13.83 10.78
N LEU A 353 -11.75 -13.53 11.09
CA LEU A 353 -12.87 -13.82 10.19
C LEU A 353 -12.76 -13.02 8.88
N ASN A 354 -12.47 -11.72 8.95
CA ASN A 354 -12.24 -10.92 7.74
C ASN A 354 -11.09 -11.46 6.88
N ALA A 355 -10.02 -11.97 7.49
CA ALA A 355 -8.92 -12.58 6.76
C ALA A 355 -9.31 -13.88 6.04
N VAL A 356 -10.05 -14.76 6.73
CA VAL A 356 -10.56 -16.01 6.13
C VAL A 356 -11.50 -15.70 4.98
N VAL A 357 -12.43 -14.76 5.16
CA VAL A 357 -13.36 -14.34 4.09
C VAL A 357 -12.60 -13.74 2.90
N SER A 358 -11.56 -12.93 3.15
CA SER A 358 -10.68 -12.38 2.09
C SER A 358 -9.99 -13.48 1.29
N ALA A 359 -9.40 -14.45 1.98
CA ALA A 359 -8.71 -15.56 1.34
C ALA A 359 -9.70 -16.40 0.51
N ALA A 360 -10.87 -16.75 1.07
CA ALA A 360 -11.91 -17.50 0.38
C ALA A 360 -12.42 -16.75 -0.86
N PHE A 361 -12.70 -15.45 -0.73
CA PHE A 361 -13.11 -14.59 -1.84
C PHE A 361 -12.06 -14.54 -2.96
N GLY A 362 -10.77 -14.43 -2.60
CA GLY A 362 -9.68 -14.46 -3.57
C GLY A 362 -9.54 -15.77 -4.31
N VAL A 363 -9.66 -16.91 -3.61
CA VAL A 363 -9.64 -18.24 -4.23
C VAL A 363 -10.82 -18.41 -5.19
N LEU A 364 -12.02 -17.98 -4.81
CA LEU A 364 -13.20 -18.04 -5.68
C LEU A 364 -13.05 -17.18 -6.94
N LEU A 365 -12.58 -15.93 -6.80
CA LEU A 365 -12.32 -15.06 -7.96
C LEU A 365 -11.23 -15.62 -8.87
N TRP A 366 -10.17 -16.15 -8.29
CA TRP A 366 -9.09 -16.79 -9.03
C TRP A 366 -9.58 -18.01 -9.81
N LEU A 367 -10.34 -18.92 -9.17
CA LEU A 367 -10.94 -20.07 -9.86
C LEU A 367 -11.90 -19.64 -10.97
N ALA A 368 -12.73 -18.63 -10.72
CA ALA A 368 -13.63 -18.08 -11.74
C ALA A 368 -12.85 -17.52 -12.94
N ALA A 369 -11.73 -16.83 -12.71
CA ALA A 369 -10.88 -16.32 -13.78
C ALA A 369 -10.19 -17.45 -14.56
N VAL A 370 -9.63 -18.44 -13.87
CA VAL A 370 -9.04 -19.63 -14.50
C VAL A 370 -10.05 -20.34 -15.41
N LEU A 371 -11.27 -20.54 -14.92
CA LEU A 371 -12.34 -21.18 -15.68
C LEU A 371 -12.81 -20.31 -16.86
N HIS A 372 -12.82 -18.99 -16.70
CA HIS A 372 -13.16 -18.06 -17.78
C HIS A 372 -12.18 -18.16 -18.96
N PHE A 373 -10.90 -18.36 -18.68
CA PHE A 373 -9.84 -18.50 -19.69
C PHE A 373 -9.61 -19.93 -20.17
N LYS A 374 -10.43 -20.90 -19.75
CA LYS A 374 -10.27 -22.31 -20.11
C LYS A 374 -10.28 -22.51 -21.64
N SER A 375 -9.22 -23.12 -22.17
CA SER A 375 -9.27 -23.81 -23.46
C SER A 375 -10.06 -25.11 -23.33
N THR A 376 -10.85 -25.45 -24.35
CA THR A 376 -11.52 -26.76 -24.46
C THR A 376 -10.53 -27.90 -24.33
#